data_AF-A0A1X6Y6N3-F1
#
_entry.id   AF-A0A1X6Y6N3-F1
#
_cell.length_a   1.000
_cell.length_b   1.000
_cell.length_c   1.000
_cell.angle_alpha   90.00
_cell.angle_beta   90.00
_cell.angle_gamma   90.00
#
_symmetry.space_group_name_H-M   'P 1'
#
loop_
_entity.id
_entity.type
_entity.pdbx_description
1 polymer ?
#
loop_
_entity_poly.entity_id
_entity_poly.type
_entity_poly.pdbx_seq_one_letter_code
_entity_poly.pdbx_strand_id
1 'polypeptide(L)'
;MTDQVRTLDDVLAYYPLLAGEDAEDFETIRQALLFELAPRSGYARIIANNLVELEWERRQYHQMIHDVIKRSAKRAFTRYLADGHAGEISQKVLEDLEAGFDGPVAERRRTELRLSEYGIDVGELVCQAWTSQAKLIGDLKAQLNDTEIRRRKLWKDFDKLQPQRADAIEDAEVL
;
A
#
# COMPACT_ATOMS: atom_id res chain seq x y z
N MET A 1 -23.71 -11.77 -23.90
CA MET A 1 -22.80 -11.45 -22.77
C MET A 1 -21.60 -12.34 -22.94
N THR A 2 -20.55 -11.83 -23.59
CA THR A 2 -19.38 -12.62 -23.96
C THR A 2 -18.41 -12.58 -22.79
N ASP A 3 -18.20 -13.74 -22.17
CA ASP A 3 -17.26 -13.95 -21.08
C ASP A 3 -15.84 -13.80 -21.64
N GLN A 4 -15.20 -12.65 -21.41
CA GLN A 4 -13.82 -12.43 -21.84
C GLN A 4 -12.88 -13.16 -20.89
N VAL A 5 -12.41 -14.32 -21.35
CA VAL A 5 -11.29 -15.05 -20.72
C VAL A 5 -10.06 -14.15 -20.76
N ARG A 6 -9.70 -13.57 -19.61
CA ARG A 6 -8.43 -12.86 -19.43
C ARG A 6 -7.30 -13.88 -19.53
N THR A 7 -6.35 -13.67 -20.43
CA THR A 7 -5.16 -14.53 -20.54
C THR A 7 -4.13 -14.14 -19.48
N LEU A 8 -3.19 -15.05 -19.19
CA LEU A 8 -2.12 -14.79 -18.23
C LEU A 8 -1.27 -13.57 -18.65
N ASP A 9 -1.11 -13.36 -19.96
CA ASP A 9 -0.41 -12.19 -20.52
C ASP A 9 -1.21 -10.89 -20.34
N ASP A 10 -2.55 -10.92 -20.37
CA ASP A 10 -3.39 -9.75 -20.10
C ASP A 10 -3.32 -9.29 -18.64
N VAL A 11 -2.86 -10.17 -17.73
CA VAL A 11 -2.58 -9.85 -16.32
C VAL A 11 -1.15 -9.32 -16.15
N LEU A 12 -0.24 -9.66 -17.06
CA LEU A 12 1.20 -9.39 -16.95
C LEU A 12 1.69 -8.20 -17.79
N ALA A 13 0.92 -7.76 -18.79
CA ALA A 13 1.28 -6.64 -19.66
C ALA A 13 0.57 -5.34 -19.26
N TYR A 14 1.39 -4.31 -18.99
CA TYR A 14 1.05 -3.01 -18.38
C TYR A 14 0.77 -3.09 -16.88
N TYR A 15 1.71 -2.56 -16.07
CA TYR A 15 1.71 -2.48 -14.59
C TYR A 15 0.64 -3.33 -13.93
N PRO A 16 0.94 -4.57 -13.49
CA PRO A 16 -0.09 -5.49 -13.04
C PRO A 16 -0.81 -4.85 -11.86
N LEU A 17 -2.03 -4.38 -12.09
CA LEU A 17 -2.95 -3.98 -11.04
C LEU A 17 -3.01 -5.17 -10.09
N LEU A 18 -2.59 -4.97 -8.86
CA LEU A 18 -2.71 -6.00 -7.84
C LEU A 18 -4.20 -6.26 -7.58
N ALA A 19 -4.54 -7.43 -7.04
CA ALA A 19 -5.92 -7.74 -6.68
C ALA A 19 -6.48 -6.67 -5.73
N GLY A 20 -7.50 -5.92 -6.17
CA GLY A 20 -8.09 -4.81 -5.41
C GLY A 20 -7.63 -3.41 -5.85
N GLU A 21 -6.75 -3.30 -6.83
CA GLU A 21 -6.36 -2.02 -7.44
C GLU A 21 -7.27 -1.67 -8.62
N ASP A 22 -7.75 -0.44 -8.63
CA ASP A 22 -8.56 0.12 -9.71
C ASP A 22 -7.70 1.04 -10.60
N ALA A 23 -7.88 0.94 -11.91
CA ALA A 23 -7.29 1.87 -12.85
C ALA A 23 -7.78 3.31 -12.60
N GLU A 24 -9.00 3.47 -12.07
CA GLU A 24 -9.55 4.77 -11.67
C GLU A 24 -8.79 5.38 -10.48
N ASP A 25 -8.37 4.56 -9.51
CA ASP A 25 -7.55 4.99 -8.37
C ASP A 25 -6.18 5.51 -8.83
N PHE A 26 -5.53 4.77 -9.74
CA PHE A 26 -4.25 5.19 -10.32
C PHE A 26 -4.39 6.52 -11.07
N GLU A 27 -5.41 6.64 -11.92
CA GLU A 27 -5.65 7.85 -12.70
C GLU A 27 -5.97 9.05 -11.79
N THR A 28 -6.73 8.83 -10.72
CA THR A 28 -7.02 9.85 -9.71
C THR A 28 -5.74 10.37 -9.05
N ILE A 29 -4.85 9.46 -8.63
CA ILE A 29 -3.54 9.83 -8.04
C ILE A 29 -2.68 10.56 -9.06
N ARG A 30 -2.63 10.06 -10.30
CA ARG A 30 -1.87 10.68 -11.39
C ARG A 30 -2.32 12.11 -11.63
N GLN A 31 -3.63 12.35 -11.73
CA GLN A 31 -4.18 13.69 -11.93
C GLN A 31 -3.87 14.62 -10.78
N ALA A 32 -4.07 14.17 -9.53
CA ALA A 32 -3.76 14.96 -8.34
C ALA A 32 -2.27 15.35 -8.27
N LEU A 33 -1.37 14.39 -8.44
CA LEU A 33 0.07 14.64 -8.39
C LEU A 33 0.55 15.52 -9.54
N LEU A 34 0.07 15.31 -10.77
CA LEU A 34 0.45 16.17 -11.90
C LEU A 34 -0.07 17.60 -11.73
N PHE A 35 -1.25 17.77 -11.14
CA PHE A 35 -1.80 19.08 -10.79
C PHE A 35 -0.91 19.78 -9.76
N GLU A 36 -0.50 19.08 -8.70
CA GLU A 36 0.38 19.63 -7.67
C GLU A 36 1.79 19.95 -8.18
N LEU A 37 2.36 19.07 -9.00
CA LEU A 37 3.70 19.23 -9.54
C LEU A 37 3.77 20.34 -10.60
N ALA A 38 2.67 20.59 -11.33
CA ALA A 38 2.54 21.62 -12.37
C ALA A 38 3.78 21.70 -13.29
N PRO A 39 4.14 20.63 -14.02
CA PRO A 39 5.35 20.58 -14.82
C PRO A 39 5.32 21.60 -15.96
N ARG A 40 6.30 22.52 -15.98
CA ARG A 40 6.36 23.65 -16.93
C ARG A 40 7.11 23.36 -18.23
N SER A 41 7.79 22.22 -18.32
CA SER A 41 8.54 21.79 -19.51
C SER A 41 8.23 20.34 -19.87
N GLY A 42 8.51 19.95 -21.13
CA GLY A 42 8.34 18.56 -21.57
C GLY A 42 9.19 17.58 -20.74
N TYR A 43 10.42 17.96 -20.40
CA TYR A 43 11.28 17.15 -19.53
C TYR A 43 10.77 17.07 -18.08
N ALA A 44 10.28 18.18 -17.53
CA ALA A 44 9.62 18.19 -16.23
C ALA A 44 8.38 17.28 -16.22
N ARG A 45 7.63 17.22 -17.33
CA ARG A 45 6.45 16.35 -17.45
C ARG A 45 6.85 14.86 -17.42
N ILE A 46 7.96 14.49 -18.05
CA ILE A 46 8.49 13.12 -17.99
C ILE A 46 8.86 12.76 -16.55
N ILE A 47 9.60 13.64 -15.85
CA ILE A 47 9.98 13.38 -14.45
C ILE A 47 8.74 13.31 -13.55
N ALA A 48 7.74 14.18 -13.77
CA ALA A 48 6.49 14.15 -13.01
C ALA A 48 5.72 12.84 -13.21
N ASN A 49 5.65 12.31 -14.44
CA ASN A 49 5.04 11.00 -14.70
C ASN A 49 5.80 9.88 -13.99
N ASN A 50 7.13 9.87 -14.05
CA ASN A 50 7.94 8.87 -13.34
C ASN A 50 7.77 8.96 -11.81
N LEU A 51 7.55 10.16 -11.27
CA LEU A 51 7.23 10.34 -9.85
C LEU A 51 5.85 9.73 -9.50
N VAL A 52 4.86 9.87 -10.36
CA VAL A 52 3.55 9.20 -10.18
C VAL A 52 3.73 7.69 -10.16
N GLU A 53 4.48 7.14 -11.11
CA GLU A 53 4.75 5.70 -11.18
C GLU A 53 5.40 5.19 -9.89
N LEU A 54 6.40 5.90 -9.36
CA LEU A 54 7.05 5.50 -8.11
C LEU A 54 6.14 5.63 -6.88
N GLU A 55 5.24 6.63 -6.83
CA GLU A 55 4.26 6.71 -5.74
C GLU A 55 3.25 5.57 -5.81
N TRP A 56 2.84 5.17 -7.02
CA TRP A 56 1.98 4.02 -7.23
C TRP A 56 2.66 2.70 -6.81
N GLU A 57 3.90 2.46 -7.27
CA GLU A 57 4.70 1.30 -6.84
C GLU A 57 4.86 1.26 -5.31
N ARG A 58 5.06 2.42 -4.67
CA ARG A 58 5.19 2.51 -3.21
C ARG A 58 3.93 2.05 -2.50
N ARG A 59 2.75 2.50 -2.98
CA ARG A 59 1.44 2.06 -2.49
C ARG A 59 1.27 0.55 -2.69
N GLN A 60 1.61 0.03 -3.87
CA GLN A 60 1.60 -1.40 -4.19
C GLN A 60 2.39 -2.22 -3.18
N TYR A 61 3.65 -1.84 -2.91
CA TYR A 61 4.48 -2.57 -1.94
C TYR A 61 3.91 -2.52 -0.51
N HIS A 62 3.36 -1.38 -0.08
CA HIS A 62 2.67 -1.30 1.22
C HIS A 62 1.47 -2.25 1.29
N GLN A 63 0.66 -2.31 0.24
CA GLN A 63 -0.49 -3.20 0.14
C GLN A 63 -0.06 -4.67 0.14
N MET A 64 0.94 -5.04 -0.65
CA MET A 64 1.48 -6.39 -0.70
C MET A 64 1.98 -6.86 0.67
N ILE A 65 2.71 -6.00 1.40
CA ILE A 65 3.19 -6.32 2.76
C ILE A 65 1.99 -6.57 3.69
N HIS A 66 1.00 -5.67 3.66
CA HIS A 66 -0.22 -5.81 4.45
C HIS A 66 -0.96 -7.13 4.14
N ASP A 67 -1.15 -7.45 2.88
CA ASP A 67 -1.86 -8.66 2.43
C ASP A 67 -1.11 -9.95 2.75
N VAL A 68 0.23 -9.93 2.68
CA VAL A 68 1.07 -11.06 3.10
C VAL A 68 0.92 -11.32 4.60
N ILE A 69 0.96 -10.26 5.42
CA ILE A 69 0.78 -10.37 6.88
C ILE A 69 -0.62 -10.88 7.20
N LYS A 70 -1.65 -10.24 6.64
CA LYS A 70 -3.05 -10.60 6.85
C LYS A 70 -3.32 -12.06 6.49
N ARG A 71 -2.92 -12.50 5.29
CA ARG A 71 -3.09 -13.90 4.86
C ARG A 71 -2.31 -14.88 5.73
N SER A 72 -1.17 -14.48 6.28
CA SER A 72 -0.36 -15.36 7.12
C SER A 72 -0.89 -15.43 8.54
N ALA A 73 -1.41 -14.33 9.08
CA ALA A 73 -2.10 -14.30 10.36
C ALA A 73 -3.40 -15.09 10.34
N LYS A 74 -4.21 -14.95 9.27
CA LYS A 74 -5.39 -15.82 9.05
C LYS A 74 -5.01 -17.30 9.03
N ARG A 75 -3.93 -17.67 8.34
CA ARG A 75 -3.43 -19.05 8.31
C ARG A 75 -2.96 -19.54 9.68
N ALA A 76 -2.27 -18.70 10.46
CA ALA A 76 -1.87 -19.03 11.82
C ALA A 76 -3.11 -19.28 12.70
N PHE A 77 -4.12 -18.43 12.57
CA PHE A 77 -5.38 -18.59 13.26
C PHE A 77 -6.12 -19.89 12.89
N THR A 78 -6.23 -20.21 11.59
CA THR A 78 -6.86 -21.46 11.16
C THR A 78 -6.14 -22.69 11.71
N ARG A 79 -4.81 -22.65 11.85
CA ARG A 79 -4.05 -23.73 12.50
C ARG A 79 -4.36 -23.81 14.00
N TYR A 80 -4.38 -22.67 14.69
CA TYR A 80 -4.79 -22.61 16.10
C TYR A 80 -6.17 -23.27 16.31
N LEU A 81 -7.14 -23.00 15.44
CA LEU A 81 -8.44 -23.69 15.50
C LEU A 81 -8.31 -25.20 15.28
N ALA A 82 -7.54 -25.62 14.27
CA ALA A 82 -7.35 -27.03 13.93
C ALA A 82 -6.67 -27.84 15.04
N ASP A 83 -5.85 -27.21 15.88
CA ASP A 83 -5.10 -27.83 16.98
C ASP A 83 -5.98 -28.15 18.22
N GLY A 84 -7.30 -28.06 18.09
CA GLY A 84 -8.27 -28.48 19.12
C GLY A 84 -9.11 -27.35 19.69
N HIS A 85 -8.86 -26.10 19.29
CA HIS A 85 -9.60 -24.93 19.76
C HIS A 85 -10.87 -24.63 18.94
N ALA A 86 -11.13 -25.40 17.86
CA ALA A 86 -12.31 -25.23 17.01
C ALA A 86 -13.66 -25.43 17.75
N GLY A 87 -13.69 -26.23 18.82
CA GLY A 87 -14.92 -26.51 19.58
C GLY A 87 -15.43 -25.33 20.42
N GLU A 88 -14.56 -24.36 20.72
CA GLU A 88 -14.86 -23.23 21.60
C GLU A 88 -15.17 -21.93 20.83
N ILE A 89 -14.89 -21.90 19.52
CA ILE A 89 -14.85 -20.67 18.74
C ILE A 89 -16.02 -20.59 17.77
N SER A 90 -16.90 -19.61 17.99
CA SER A 90 -18.09 -19.38 17.15
C SER A 90 -17.74 -18.71 15.81
N GLN A 91 -18.62 -18.86 14.80
CA GLN A 91 -18.50 -18.16 13.50
C GLN A 91 -18.37 -16.64 13.64
N LYS A 92 -18.96 -16.07 14.70
CA LYS A 92 -18.85 -14.65 15.03
C LYS A 92 -17.42 -14.21 15.38
N VAL A 93 -16.61 -15.10 15.97
CA VAL A 93 -15.20 -14.83 16.30
C VAL A 93 -14.35 -14.78 15.03
N LEU A 94 -14.68 -15.60 14.03
CA LEU A 94 -14.04 -15.55 12.71
C LEU A 94 -14.35 -14.23 12.00
N GLU A 95 -15.61 -13.82 11.97
CA GLU A 95 -16.04 -12.52 11.41
C GLU A 95 -15.37 -11.35 12.14
N ASP A 96 -15.30 -11.43 13.48
CA ASP A 96 -14.61 -10.43 14.29
C ASP A 96 -13.14 -10.35 13.94
N LEU A 97 -12.44 -11.47 13.77
CA LEU A 97 -11.05 -11.51 13.35
C LEU A 97 -10.84 -10.85 11.98
N GLU A 98 -11.74 -11.08 11.02
CA GLU A 98 -11.67 -10.42 9.71
C GLU A 98 -11.85 -8.90 9.84
N ALA A 99 -12.83 -8.46 10.64
CA ALA A 99 -13.02 -7.05 10.97
C ALA A 99 -11.82 -6.46 11.75
N GLY A 100 -11.09 -7.27 12.52
CA GLY A 100 -9.88 -6.86 13.22
C GLY A 100 -8.70 -6.51 12.32
N PHE A 101 -8.63 -7.10 11.13
CA PHE A 101 -7.58 -6.78 10.16
C PHE A 101 -7.96 -5.57 9.28
N ASP A 102 -9.22 -5.47 8.86
CA ASP A 102 -9.65 -4.49 7.85
C ASP A 102 -10.38 -3.28 8.43
N GLY A 103 -10.88 -3.38 9.66
CA GLY A 103 -11.70 -2.35 10.28
C GLY A 103 -10.92 -1.09 10.69
N PRO A 104 -11.61 0.02 11.01
CA PRO A 104 -11.02 1.20 11.63
C PRO A 104 -10.30 0.88 12.94
N VAL A 105 -9.31 1.68 13.34
CA VAL A 105 -8.49 1.46 14.56
C VAL A 105 -9.33 1.17 15.81
N ALA A 106 -10.46 1.89 15.97
CA ALA A 106 -11.37 1.69 17.09
C ALA A 106 -12.06 0.31 17.08
N GLU A 107 -12.39 -0.22 15.90
CA GLU A 107 -12.96 -1.55 15.73
C GLU A 107 -11.90 -2.64 15.90
N ARG A 108 -10.67 -2.44 15.38
CA ARG A 108 -9.55 -3.36 15.60
C ARG A 108 -9.31 -3.61 17.08
N ARG A 109 -9.25 -2.53 17.88
CA ARG A 109 -9.05 -2.65 19.33
C ARG A 109 -10.19 -3.38 20.04
N ARG A 110 -11.43 -3.17 19.60
CA ARG A 110 -12.60 -3.91 20.14
C ARG A 110 -12.56 -5.39 19.75
N THR A 111 -12.11 -5.69 18.55
CA THR A 111 -11.90 -7.08 18.11
C THR A 111 -10.77 -7.74 18.89
N GLU A 112 -9.63 -7.07 19.07
CA GLU A 112 -8.51 -7.58 19.87
C GLU A 112 -8.94 -7.94 21.30
N LEU A 113 -9.72 -7.07 21.95
CA LEU A 113 -10.28 -7.33 23.27
C LEU A 113 -11.24 -8.53 23.29
N ARG A 114 -12.08 -8.68 22.26
CA ARG A 114 -12.98 -9.85 22.16
C ARG A 114 -12.22 -11.14 21.91
N LEU A 115 -11.18 -11.11 21.08
CA LEU A 115 -10.36 -12.29 20.78
C LEU A 115 -9.56 -12.73 22.00
N SER A 116 -9.09 -11.81 22.85
CA SER A 116 -8.38 -12.16 24.07
C SER A 116 -9.27 -12.86 25.11
N GLU A 117 -10.60 -12.65 25.10
CA GLU A 117 -11.56 -13.43 25.91
C GLU A 117 -11.54 -14.92 25.56
N TYR A 118 -11.16 -15.26 24.32
CA TYR A 118 -10.97 -16.64 23.85
C TYR A 118 -9.51 -17.10 23.92
N GLY A 119 -8.65 -16.38 24.64
CA GLY A 119 -7.22 -16.68 24.76
C GLY A 119 -6.40 -16.41 23.48
N ILE A 120 -6.97 -15.69 22.51
CA ILE A 120 -6.31 -15.40 21.24
C ILE A 120 -5.62 -14.04 21.31
N ASP A 121 -4.28 -14.05 21.28
CA ASP A 121 -3.48 -12.84 21.14
C ASP A 121 -3.23 -12.53 19.66
N VAL A 122 -3.90 -11.47 19.17
CA VAL A 122 -3.73 -10.99 17.79
C VAL A 122 -2.30 -10.52 17.53
N GLY A 123 -1.64 -9.92 18.52
CA GLY A 123 -0.26 -9.49 18.43
C GLY A 123 0.68 -10.68 18.23
N GLU A 124 0.44 -11.79 18.94
CA GLU A 124 1.21 -13.01 18.74
C GLU A 124 0.97 -13.62 17.34
N LEU A 125 -0.28 -13.69 16.89
CA LEU A 125 -0.60 -14.17 15.53
C LEU A 125 0.08 -13.33 14.45
N VAL A 126 0.12 -12.01 14.62
CA VAL A 126 0.82 -11.10 13.72
C VAL A 126 2.34 -11.31 13.80
N CYS A 127 2.93 -11.46 14.98
CA CYS A 127 4.36 -11.76 15.13
C CYS A 127 4.75 -13.09 14.48
N GLN A 128 3.93 -14.13 14.64
CA GLN A 128 4.12 -15.41 13.97
C GLN A 128 3.99 -15.26 12.44
N ALA A 129 3.00 -14.50 11.97
CA ALA A 129 2.83 -14.18 10.55
C ALA A 129 4.07 -13.49 9.96
N TRP A 130 4.56 -12.46 10.64
CA TRP A 130 5.80 -11.75 10.29
C TRP A 130 6.99 -12.69 10.23
N THR A 131 7.19 -13.50 11.27
CA THR A 131 8.34 -14.42 11.36
C THR A 131 8.29 -15.47 10.25
N SER A 132 7.11 -16.02 9.98
CA SER A 132 6.91 -17.03 8.93
C SER A 132 7.15 -16.51 7.51
N GLN A 133 7.01 -15.19 7.30
CA GLN A 133 7.18 -14.51 6.01
C GLN A 133 8.37 -13.55 6.00
N ALA A 134 9.28 -13.65 6.98
CA ALA A 134 10.30 -12.63 7.22
C ALA A 134 11.16 -12.34 5.99
N LYS A 135 11.51 -13.37 5.22
CA LYS A 135 12.27 -13.22 3.97
C LYS A 135 11.49 -12.41 2.93
N LEU A 136 10.28 -12.86 2.59
CA LEU A 136 9.43 -12.19 1.59
C LEU A 136 9.14 -10.74 1.97
N ILE A 137 8.81 -10.49 3.24
CA ILE A 137 8.55 -9.12 3.70
C ILE A 137 9.86 -8.29 3.70
N GLY A 138 10.99 -8.90 4.02
CA GLY A 138 12.31 -8.27 3.87
C GLY A 138 12.57 -7.83 2.43
N ASP A 139 12.33 -8.70 1.46
CA ASP A 139 12.50 -8.41 0.03
C ASP A 139 11.56 -7.27 -0.41
N LEU A 140 10.28 -7.30 -0.03
CA LEU A 140 9.32 -6.23 -0.32
C LEU A 140 9.71 -4.89 0.32
N LYS A 141 10.22 -4.91 1.55
CA LYS A 141 10.73 -3.69 2.23
C LYS A 141 11.97 -3.13 1.54
N ALA A 142 12.85 -3.99 1.02
CA ALA A 142 14.00 -3.55 0.25
C ALA A 142 13.54 -2.84 -1.03
N GLN A 143 12.61 -3.43 -1.79
CA GLN A 143 12.02 -2.79 -2.98
C GLN A 143 11.33 -1.46 -2.65
N LEU A 144 10.55 -1.41 -1.56
CA LEU A 144 9.91 -0.19 -1.07
C LEU A 144 10.94 0.92 -0.80
N ASN A 145 12.05 0.56 -0.13
CA ASN A 145 13.13 1.50 0.17
C ASN A 145 13.84 1.98 -1.10
N ASP A 146 14.11 1.09 -2.05
CA ASP A 146 14.73 1.45 -3.33
C ASP A 146 13.82 2.38 -4.15
N THR A 147 12.51 2.15 -4.15
CA THR A 147 11.51 3.06 -4.73
C THR A 147 11.53 4.42 -4.04
N GLU A 148 11.58 4.50 -2.71
CA GLU A 148 11.68 5.78 -1.98
C GLU A 148 12.99 6.53 -2.29
N ILE A 149 14.11 5.83 -2.41
CA ILE A 149 15.40 6.44 -2.78
C ILE A 149 15.31 7.04 -4.19
N ARG A 150 14.82 6.27 -5.17
CA ARG A 150 14.65 6.73 -6.55
C ARG A 150 13.71 7.94 -6.61
N ARG A 151 12.62 7.89 -5.86
CA ARG A 151 11.64 8.97 -5.76
C ARG A 151 12.26 10.26 -5.23
N ARG A 152 12.99 10.22 -4.12
CA ARG A 152 13.69 11.39 -3.56
C ARG A 152 14.70 11.98 -4.54
N LYS A 153 15.38 11.14 -5.31
CA LYS A 153 16.32 11.60 -6.34
C LYS A 153 15.58 12.32 -7.48
N LEU A 154 14.52 11.71 -8.03
CA LEU A 154 13.71 12.34 -9.07
C LEU A 154 13.04 13.64 -8.59
N TRP A 155 12.62 13.70 -7.33
CA TRP A 155 12.05 14.91 -6.75
C TRP A 155 13.07 16.05 -6.74
N LYS A 156 14.33 15.77 -6.36
CA LYS A 156 15.42 16.76 -6.42
C LYS A 156 15.72 17.19 -7.85
N ASP A 157 15.68 16.27 -8.81
CA ASP A 157 15.92 16.60 -10.22
C ASP A 157 14.75 17.39 -10.82
N PHE A 158 13.51 17.10 -10.40
CA PHE A 158 12.32 17.88 -10.75
C PHE A 158 12.41 19.32 -10.22
N ASP A 159 12.81 19.49 -8.96
CA ASP A 159 12.90 20.80 -8.31
C ASP A 159 13.92 21.71 -8.99
N LYS A 160 15.06 21.17 -9.46
CA LYS A 160 16.04 21.92 -10.27
C LYS A 160 15.49 22.42 -11.61
N LEU A 161 14.47 21.74 -12.14
CA LEU A 161 13.83 22.09 -13.42
C LEU A 161 12.65 23.05 -13.24
N GLN A 162 12.15 23.20 -12.01
CA GLN A 162 11.25 24.29 -11.70
C GLN A 162 12.08 25.58 -11.75
N PRO A 163 11.76 26.55 -12.63
CA PRO A 163 12.38 27.86 -12.53
C PRO A 163 12.15 28.34 -11.10
N GLN A 164 13.23 28.76 -10.42
CA GLN A 164 13.26 29.17 -9.01
C GLN A 164 11.89 29.73 -8.61
N ARG A 165 11.17 29.01 -7.75
CA ARG A 165 9.86 29.43 -7.22
C ARG A 165 10.09 30.76 -6.49
N ALA A 166 9.93 31.86 -7.21
CA ALA A 166 10.20 33.27 -6.87
C ALA A 166 11.56 33.84 -7.35
N ASP A 167 11.54 34.49 -8.51
CA ASP A 167 11.88 35.93 -8.51
C ASP A 167 10.67 36.65 -7.89
N ALA A 168 10.68 36.75 -6.56
CA ALA A 168 9.87 37.66 -5.79
C ALA A 168 10.84 38.32 -4.80
N ILE A 169 10.67 39.62 -4.56
CA ILE A 169 11.63 40.64 -4.06
C ILE A 169 12.24 41.39 -5.26
N GLU A 170 11.88 42.64 -5.60
CA GLU A 170 11.35 43.75 -4.79
C GLU A 170 10.61 44.75 -5.71
N ASP A 171 9.36 45.08 -5.37
CA ASP A 171 8.73 46.33 -5.81
C ASP A 171 9.39 47.48 -5.01
N ALA A 172 10.29 48.23 -5.64
CA ALA A 172 10.83 49.50 -5.15
C ALA A 172 11.38 50.26 -6.38
N GLU A 173 10.99 51.47 -6.78
CA GLU A 173 10.18 52.54 -6.23
C GLU A 173 9.47 53.25 -7.40
N VAL A 174 8.33 53.87 -7.12
CA VAL A 174 7.65 54.81 -8.02
C VAL A 174 8.47 56.11 -8.07
N LEU A 175 8.85 56.55 -9.28
CA LEU A 175 9.26 57.93 -9.58
C LEU A 175 8.23 58.61 -10.48
#